data_AF-A0A3G7U826-F1
#
_entry.id   AF-A0A3G7U826-F1
#
_cell.length_a   1.000
_cell.length_b   1.000
_cell.length_c   1.000
_cell.angle_alpha   90.00
_cell.angle_beta   90.00
_cell.angle_gamma   90.00
#
_symmetry.space_group_name_H-M   'P 1'
#
loop_
_entity.id
_entity.type
_entity.pdbx_description
1 polymer ?
#
loop_
_entity_poly.entity_id
_entity_poly.type
_entity_poly.pdbx_seq_one_letter_code
_entity_poly.pdbx_strand_id
1 'polypeptide(L)'
;MRQLLVFQSMWAMQTEPGSLDTQLDRIAAAGFDGITDHYWTPAAVPRLHAAATARGLQIEGQLFPQSVDDLAAALEVISRYGCHHLTLQADVRPRTQAEAARLIEGWQRLAEQVDFPILLETHRYRLTNDLLFTLDLLAQMPDLKLLADLSHYVVGRELPEPGALQDDEQIRTILRHSWGFHGRIASSEQVQVGLDFPQHRPWVERFTNWWRYGIDDWLTRADTPQSLAFTCELGPPPYAITDAKGRELTDRWAEALKMKALIRQVWASCHG
;
A
#
# COMPACT_ATOMS: atom_id res chain seq x y z
N MET A 1 -0.72 9.23 -21.61
CA MET A 1 0.56 9.37 -20.88
C MET A 1 0.37 8.74 -19.51
N ARG A 2 1.33 7.92 -19.04
CA ARG A 2 1.26 7.26 -17.74
C ARG A 2 1.50 8.26 -16.61
N GLN A 3 0.89 8.04 -15.45
CA GLN A 3 0.95 8.96 -14.30
C GLN A 3 1.28 8.22 -13.00
N LEU A 4 2.01 8.88 -12.10
CA LEU A 4 2.08 8.48 -10.70
C LEU A 4 1.06 9.29 -9.92
N LEU A 5 0.24 8.59 -9.13
CA LEU A 5 -0.66 9.19 -8.16
C LEU A 5 -0.11 8.92 -6.76
N VAL A 6 -0.01 9.95 -5.93
CA VAL A 6 0.42 9.81 -4.54
C VAL A 6 -0.75 10.02 -3.60
N PHE A 7 -1.06 9.03 -2.78
CA PHE A 7 -2.18 9.06 -1.85
C PHE A 7 -1.72 9.27 -0.40
N GLN A 8 -2.61 9.84 0.41
CA GLN A 8 -2.42 10.01 1.84
C GLN A 8 -3.32 9.06 2.63
N SER A 9 -2.77 8.30 3.57
CA SER A 9 -3.57 7.50 4.49
C SER A 9 -4.32 8.35 5.51
N MET A 10 -5.61 8.03 5.72
CA MET A 10 -6.45 8.75 6.68
C MET A 10 -6.10 8.45 8.14
N TRP A 11 -5.57 7.27 8.48
CA TRP A 11 -5.07 7.00 9.83
C TRP A 11 -3.84 7.83 10.21
N ALA A 12 -3.00 8.20 9.23
CA ALA A 12 -1.90 9.12 9.51
C ALA A 12 -2.40 10.53 9.89
N MET A 13 -3.62 10.90 9.48
CA MET A 13 -4.26 12.18 9.78
C MET A 13 -4.88 12.25 11.19
N GLN A 14 -4.86 11.17 11.98
CA GLN A 14 -5.49 11.15 13.32
C GLN A 14 -4.90 12.17 14.31
N THR A 15 -3.63 12.54 14.14
CA THR A 15 -2.97 13.58 14.94
C THR A 15 -3.23 14.99 14.39
N GLU A 16 -3.76 15.10 13.17
CA GLU A 16 -4.08 16.38 12.55
C GLU A 16 -5.45 16.88 13.03
N PRO A 17 -5.55 18.15 13.44
CA PRO A 17 -6.79 18.69 13.96
C PRO A 17 -7.84 18.85 12.88
N GLY A 18 -9.11 18.81 13.29
CA GLY A 18 -10.25 19.19 12.47
C GLY A 18 -11.16 18.04 12.08
N SER A 19 -12.17 18.38 11.29
CA SER A 19 -13.12 17.41 10.72
C SER A 19 -12.52 16.65 9.54
N LEU A 20 -13.20 15.60 9.07
CA LEU A 20 -12.87 14.93 7.81
C LEU A 20 -12.69 15.94 6.67
N ASP A 21 -13.62 16.87 6.50
CA ASP A 21 -13.56 17.90 5.45
C ASP A 21 -12.29 18.75 5.56
N THR A 22 -11.95 19.19 6.78
CA THR A 22 -10.74 19.97 7.05
C THR A 22 -9.46 19.18 6.72
N GLN A 23 -9.43 17.89 7.05
CA GLN A 23 -8.30 17.02 6.73
C GLN A 23 -8.18 16.80 5.22
N LEU A 24 -9.30 16.57 4.52
CA LEU A 24 -9.30 16.42 3.06
C LEU A 24 -8.91 17.71 2.33
N ASP A 25 -9.36 18.88 2.81
CA ASP A 25 -8.93 20.18 2.29
C ASP A 25 -7.41 20.34 2.40
N ARG A 26 -6.85 19.94 3.54
CA ARG A 26 -5.40 19.98 3.77
C ARG A 26 -4.64 19.01 2.85
N ILE A 27 -5.17 17.80 2.66
CA ILE A 27 -4.59 16.79 1.75
C ILE A 27 -4.55 17.32 0.31
N ALA A 28 -5.67 17.85 -0.17
CA ALA A 28 -5.79 18.45 -1.49
C ALA A 28 -4.87 19.67 -1.66
N ALA A 29 -4.85 20.58 -0.68
CA ALA A 29 -4.00 21.77 -0.70
C ALA A 29 -2.50 21.43 -0.69
N ALA A 30 -2.11 20.31 -0.06
CA ALA A 30 -0.75 19.80 -0.10
C ALA A 30 -0.40 19.15 -1.45
N GLY A 31 -1.35 18.97 -2.36
CA GLY A 31 -1.16 18.40 -3.69
C GLY A 31 -0.97 16.88 -3.68
N PHE A 32 -1.60 16.16 -2.75
CA PHE A 32 -1.83 14.72 -2.91
C PHE A 32 -2.91 14.48 -3.96
N ASP A 33 -2.85 13.34 -4.62
CA ASP A 33 -3.76 12.97 -5.72
C ASP A 33 -4.99 12.20 -5.21
N GLY A 34 -4.94 11.74 -3.96
CA GLY A 34 -6.00 10.95 -3.36
C GLY A 34 -5.72 10.58 -1.90
N ILE A 35 -6.58 9.70 -1.39
CA ILE A 35 -6.51 9.16 -0.03
C ILE A 35 -6.62 7.63 -0.03
N THR A 36 -6.22 7.01 1.07
CA THR A 36 -6.62 5.64 1.42
C THR A 36 -7.37 5.61 2.74
N ASP A 37 -8.44 4.81 2.81
CA ASP A 37 -9.19 4.53 4.05
C ASP A 37 -9.94 3.19 3.94
N HIS A 38 -10.51 2.73 5.05
CA HIS A 38 -11.49 1.65 5.06
C HIS A 38 -12.71 2.02 4.22
N TYR A 39 -12.96 1.25 3.16
CA TYR A 39 -13.91 1.65 2.12
C TYR A 39 -14.88 0.53 1.78
N TRP A 40 -15.67 0.08 2.74
CA TRP A 40 -16.62 -1.03 2.54
C TRP A 40 -17.89 -0.93 3.41
N THR A 41 -17.93 -0.01 4.36
CA THR A 41 -19.10 0.12 5.26
C THR A 41 -20.19 1.00 4.60
N PRO A 42 -21.46 0.54 4.54
CA PRO A 42 -22.55 1.28 3.89
C PRO A 42 -22.76 2.70 4.41
N ALA A 43 -22.47 2.94 5.68
CA ALA A 43 -22.65 4.25 6.31
C ALA A 43 -21.50 5.23 6.04
N ALA A 44 -20.26 4.75 5.88
CA ALA A 44 -19.10 5.62 5.72
C ALA A 44 -18.75 5.90 4.25
N VAL A 45 -18.87 4.88 3.38
CA VAL A 45 -18.49 4.96 1.96
C VAL A 45 -19.15 6.14 1.24
N PRO A 46 -20.47 6.39 1.32
CA PRO A 46 -21.10 7.48 0.59
C PRO A 46 -20.57 8.86 1.02
N ARG A 47 -20.36 9.04 2.33
CA ARG A 47 -19.87 10.30 2.91
C ARG A 47 -18.43 10.55 2.49
N LEU A 48 -17.55 9.55 2.60
CA LEU A 48 -16.15 9.68 2.22
C LEU A 48 -16.00 9.91 0.71
N HIS A 49 -16.74 9.16 -0.10
CA HIS A 49 -16.76 9.32 -1.56
C HIS A 49 -17.14 10.75 -1.94
N ALA A 50 -18.30 11.24 -1.48
CA ALA A 50 -18.76 12.58 -1.79
C ALA A 50 -17.75 13.66 -1.36
N ALA A 51 -17.17 13.53 -0.17
CA ALA A 51 -16.22 14.49 0.36
C ALA A 51 -14.88 14.51 -0.41
N ALA A 52 -14.37 13.36 -0.84
CA ALA A 52 -13.14 13.25 -1.63
C ALA A 52 -13.37 13.73 -3.07
N THR A 53 -14.44 13.29 -3.73
CA THR A 53 -14.77 13.67 -5.10
C THR A 53 -15.01 15.18 -5.25
N ALA A 54 -15.65 15.82 -4.26
CA ALA A 54 -15.82 17.28 -4.24
C ALA A 54 -14.49 18.06 -4.28
N ARG A 55 -13.38 17.40 -3.93
CA ARG A 55 -12.02 17.97 -3.91
C ARG A 55 -11.14 17.43 -5.04
N GLY A 56 -11.68 16.60 -5.92
CA GLY A 56 -10.92 15.94 -6.99
C GLY A 56 -9.93 14.88 -6.47
N LEU A 57 -10.08 14.42 -5.23
CA LEU A 57 -9.24 13.38 -4.65
C LEU A 57 -9.73 11.99 -5.08
N GLN A 58 -8.80 11.15 -5.55
CA GLN A 58 -9.08 9.74 -5.78
C GLN A 58 -9.07 8.95 -4.47
N ILE A 59 -9.63 7.74 -4.49
CA ILE A 59 -9.72 6.88 -3.32
C ILE A 59 -9.08 5.53 -3.65
N GLU A 60 -8.09 5.14 -2.88
CA GLU A 60 -7.81 3.74 -2.61
C GLU A 60 -8.74 3.26 -1.48
N GLY A 61 -9.41 2.13 -1.69
CA GLY A 61 -10.17 1.47 -0.63
C GLY A 61 -9.36 0.36 0.03
N GLN A 62 -9.43 0.21 1.35
CA GLN A 62 -8.89 -0.96 2.06
C GLN A 62 -9.99 -1.85 2.63
N LEU A 63 -9.81 -3.17 2.48
CA LEU A 63 -10.67 -4.22 3.01
C LEU A 63 -9.84 -5.33 3.67
N PHE A 64 -10.40 -5.97 4.70
CA PHE A 64 -9.75 -7.02 5.50
C PHE A 64 -10.57 -8.31 5.43
N PRO A 65 -10.70 -8.94 4.23
CA PRO A 65 -11.62 -10.06 4.06
C PRO A 65 -11.07 -11.32 4.74
N GLN A 66 -11.94 -12.10 5.36
CA GLN A 66 -11.62 -13.43 5.89
C GLN A 66 -12.14 -14.55 4.97
N SER A 67 -13.07 -14.22 4.08
CA SER A 67 -13.73 -15.13 3.15
C SER A 67 -13.98 -14.47 1.79
N VAL A 68 -14.43 -15.26 0.82
CA VAL A 68 -14.89 -14.76 -0.49
C VAL A 68 -16.16 -13.90 -0.31
N ASP A 69 -17.04 -14.30 0.61
CA ASP A 69 -18.31 -13.61 0.89
C ASP A 69 -18.09 -12.21 1.48
N ASP A 70 -17.03 -12.02 2.29
CA ASP A 70 -16.69 -10.69 2.81
C ASP A 70 -16.34 -9.70 1.69
N LEU A 71 -15.61 -10.16 0.67
CA LEU A 71 -15.33 -9.34 -0.51
C LEU A 71 -16.61 -9.08 -1.30
N ALA A 72 -17.44 -10.11 -1.53
CA ALA A 72 -18.71 -9.95 -2.24
C ALA A 72 -19.59 -8.88 -1.59
N ALA A 73 -19.76 -8.93 -0.26
CA ALA A 73 -20.52 -7.96 0.50
C ALA A 73 -19.93 -6.54 0.41
N ALA A 74 -18.61 -6.41 0.46
CA ALA A 74 -17.96 -5.11 0.27
C ALA A 74 -18.20 -4.54 -1.14
N LEU A 75 -18.16 -5.38 -2.18
CA LEU A 75 -18.38 -4.97 -3.56
C LEU A 75 -19.80 -4.48 -3.82
N GLU A 76 -20.82 -4.99 -3.12
CA GLU A 76 -22.20 -4.47 -3.19
C GLU A 76 -22.31 -2.99 -2.77
N VAL A 77 -21.40 -2.55 -1.90
CA VAL A 77 -21.31 -1.17 -1.41
C VAL A 77 -20.42 -0.36 -2.35
N ILE A 78 -19.20 -0.82 -2.60
CA ILE A 78 -18.16 -0.08 -3.31
C ILE A 78 -18.58 0.19 -4.76
N SER A 79 -19.16 -0.79 -5.45
CA SER A 79 -19.47 -0.69 -6.89
C SER A 79 -20.48 0.40 -7.24
N ARG A 80 -21.22 0.92 -6.25
CA ARG A 80 -22.15 2.07 -6.44
C ARG A 80 -21.43 3.39 -6.60
N TYR A 81 -20.17 3.46 -6.16
CA TYR A 81 -19.36 4.68 -6.07
C TYR A 81 -18.06 4.55 -6.88
N GLY A 82 -17.47 3.36 -6.90
CA GLY A 82 -16.16 3.09 -7.46
C GLY A 82 -15.02 3.62 -6.59
N CYS A 83 -13.80 3.20 -6.92
CA CYS A 83 -12.54 3.68 -6.35
C CYS A 83 -11.44 3.54 -7.41
N HIS A 84 -10.26 4.12 -7.14
CA HIS A 84 -9.09 3.94 -8.01
C HIS A 84 -8.61 2.48 -8.01
N HIS A 85 -8.56 1.86 -6.83
CA HIS A 85 -8.42 0.40 -6.64
C HIS A 85 -8.87 0.02 -5.22
N LEU A 86 -9.10 -1.27 -5.02
CA LEU A 86 -9.38 -1.88 -3.72
C LEU A 86 -8.20 -2.76 -3.29
N THR A 87 -7.63 -2.46 -2.14
CA THR A 87 -6.53 -3.21 -1.51
C THR A 87 -7.08 -4.21 -0.52
N LEU A 88 -6.69 -5.47 -0.65
CA LEU A 88 -7.08 -6.55 0.25
C LEU A 88 -5.95 -6.86 1.24
N GLN A 89 -6.14 -6.53 2.50
CA GLN A 89 -5.39 -7.11 3.60
C GLN A 89 -6.04 -8.42 4.04
N ALA A 90 -5.84 -9.47 3.25
CA ALA A 90 -6.43 -10.79 3.45
C ALA A 90 -6.24 -11.32 4.88
N ASP A 91 -7.28 -11.22 5.71
CA ASP A 91 -7.24 -11.44 7.16
C ASP A 91 -7.32 -12.93 7.53
N VAL A 92 -6.49 -13.73 6.87
CA VAL A 92 -6.41 -15.18 6.99
C VAL A 92 -4.97 -15.63 7.12
N ARG A 93 -4.77 -16.85 7.65
CA ARG A 93 -3.45 -17.46 7.84
C ARG A 93 -3.49 -18.92 7.37
N PRO A 94 -3.60 -19.16 6.05
CA PRO A 94 -3.66 -20.51 5.50
C PRO A 94 -2.37 -21.27 5.88
N ARG A 95 -2.48 -22.58 6.12
CA ARG A 95 -1.33 -23.41 6.42
C ARG A 95 -0.66 -23.96 5.17
N THR A 96 -1.39 -24.03 4.06
CA THR A 96 -0.92 -24.63 2.81
C THR A 96 -1.15 -23.72 1.60
N GLN A 97 -0.34 -23.90 0.56
CA GLN A 97 -0.51 -23.17 -0.70
C GLN A 97 -1.88 -23.44 -1.33
N ALA A 98 -2.39 -24.67 -1.24
CA ALA A 98 -3.69 -25.02 -1.79
C ALA A 98 -4.86 -24.30 -1.07
N GLU A 99 -4.76 -24.06 0.24
CA GLU A 99 -5.76 -23.27 0.98
C GLU A 99 -5.72 -21.80 0.57
N ALA A 100 -4.53 -21.23 0.46
CA ALA A 100 -4.34 -19.85 0.03
C ALA A 100 -4.85 -19.64 -1.40
N ALA A 101 -4.45 -20.51 -2.34
CA ALA A 101 -4.84 -20.43 -3.75
C ALA A 101 -6.36 -20.47 -3.93
N ARG A 102 -7.07 -21.37 -3.23
CA ARG A 102 -8.55 -21.43 -3.30
C ARG A 102 -9.23 -20.13 -2.89
N LEU A 103 -8.73 -19.45 -1.87
CA LEU A 103 -9.26 -18.15 -1.44
C LEU A 103 -8.95 -17.05 -2.46
N ILE A 104 -7.70 -16.99 -2.92
CA ILE A 104 -7.25 -15.99 -3.91
C ILE A 104 -8.03 -16.13 -5.22
N GLU A 105 -8.22 -17.36 -5.72
CA GLU A 105 -9.03 -17.61 -6.92
C GLU A 105 -10.47 -17.13 -6.74
N GLY A 106 -11.04 -17.31 -5.55
CA GLY A 106 -12.38 -16.79 -5.21
C GLY A 106 -12.43 -15.27 -5.30
N TRP A 107 -11.44 -14.59 -4.74
CA TRP A 107 -11.34 -13.13 -4.83
C TRP A 107 -11.05 -12.63 -6.25
N GLN A 108 -10.22 -13.32 -7.04
CA GLN A 108 -9.96 -12.97 -8.44
C GLN A 108 -11.23 -13.06 -9.30
N ARG A 109 -12.04 -14.12 -9.13
CA ARG A 109 -13.35 -14.24 -9.82
C ARG A 109 -14.32 -13.11 -9.49
N LEU A 110 -14.25 -12.55 -8.28
CA LEU A 110 -15.02 -11.36 -7.92
C LEU A 110 -14.41 -10.08 -8.49
N ALA A 111 -13.08 -10.00 -8.54
CA ALA A 111 -12.37 -8.87 -9.15
C ALA A 111 -12.67 -8.72 -10.65
N GLU A 112 -12.92 -9.81 -11.36
CA GLU A 112 -13.34 -9.81 -12.77
C GLU A 112 -14.73 -9.19 -13.01
N GLN A 113 -15.52 -8.98 -11.95
CA GLN A 113 -16.90 -8.48 -12.04
C GLN A 113 -17.00 -6.97 -11.80
N VAL A 114 -15.88 -6.29 -11.56
CA VAL A 114 -15.84 -4.85 -11.28
C VAL A 114 -14.85 -4.11 -12.17
N ASP A 115 -15.10 -2.81 -12.38
CA ASP A 115 -14.34 -1.98 -13.32
C ASP A 115 -13.10 -1.31 -12.70
N PHE A 116 -12.76 -1.64 -11.46
CA PHE A 116 -11.57 -1.14 -10.76
C PHE A 116 -10.68 -2.30 -10.29
N PRO A 117 -9.35 -2.11 -10.23
CA PRO A 117 -8.44 -3.17 -9.79
C PRO A 117 -8.70 -3.58 -8.34
N ILE A 118 -8.58 -4.88 -8.07
CA ILE A 118 -8.46 -5.43 -6.73
C ILE A 118 -7.06 -6.00 -6.57
N LEU A 119 -6.32 -5.51 -5.56
CA LEU A 119 -4.92 -5.83 -5.34
C LEU A 119 -4.75 -6.53 -3.99
N LEU A 120 -4.06 -7.67 -3.95
CA LEU A 120 -3.73 -8.35 -2.70
C LEU A 120 -2.49 -7.70 -2.06
N GLU A 121 -2.60 -7.19 -0.85
CA GLU A 121 -1.47 -6.52 -0.19
C GLU A 121 -0.47 -7.51 0.38
N THR A 122 0.82 -7.24 0.19
CA THR A 122 1.89 -7.91 0.95
C THR A 122 1.92 -7.42 2.40
N HIS A 123 1.26 -8.14 3.32
CA HIS A 123 1.12 -7.68 4.70
C HIS A 123 1.47 -8.76 5.75
N ARG A 124 2.16 -8.37 6.82
CA ARG A 124 2.50 -9.28 7.95
C ARG A 124 1.23 -9.68 8.70
N TYR A 125 1.21 -10.86 9.30
CA TYR A 125 0.04 -11.44 9.96
C TYR A 125 -1.19 -11.60 9.05
N ARG A 126 -1.04 -11.54 7.72
CA ARG A 126 -2.10 -11.80 6.72
C ARG A 126 -1.72 -13.00 5.86
N LEU A 127 -2.51 -13.28 4.81
CA LEU A 127 -2.26 -14.41 3.90
C LEU A 127 -0.82 -14.40 3.35
N THR A 128 -0.34 -13.22 2.96
CA THR A 128 0.97 -13.00 2.33
C THR A 128 2.08 -12.74 3.35
N ASN A 129 1.92 -13.16 4.61
CA ASN A 129 2.86 -12.83 5.69
C ASN A 129 4.31 -13.24 5.40
N ASP A 130 4.50 -14.42 4.82
CA ASP A 130 5.82 -14.97 4.53
C ASP A 130 6.21 -14.73 3.06
N LEU A 131 7.41 -14.20 2.84
CA LEU A 131 7.91 -13.86 1.50
C LEU A 131 8.07 -15.11 0.64
N LEU A 132 8.66 -16.20 1.16
CA LEU A 132 8.91 -17.40 0.37
C LEU A 132 7.61 -18.08 -0.02
N PHE A 133 6.67 -18.18 0.92
CA PHE A 133 5.31 -18.66 0.67
C PHE A 133 4.61 -17.83 -0.41
N THR A 134 4.74 -16.50 -0.36
CA THR A 134 4.13 -15.61 -1.36
C THR A 134 4.80 -15.76 -2.74
N LEU A 135 6.12 -15.95 -2.81
CA LEU A 135 6.82 -16.22 -4.08
C LEU A 135 6.35 -17.52 -4.73
N ASP A 136 6.17 -18.57 -3.93
CA ASP A 136 5.63 -19.84 -4.40
C ASP A 136 4.17 -19.72 -4.88
N LEU A 137 3.37 -18.83 -4.27
CA LEU A 137 2.03 -18.50 -4.79
C LEU A 137 2.12 -17.81 -6.14
N LEU A 138 3.00 -16.81 -6.29
CA LEU A 138 3.17 -16.09 -7.55
C LEU A 138 3.66 -17.00 -8.68
N ALA A 139 4.48 -18.01 -8.37
CA ALA A 139 4.88 -19.03 -9.35
C ALA A 139 3.69 -19.89 -9.82
N GLN A 140 2.69 -20.14 -8.96
CA GLN A 140 1.47 -20.89 -9.28
C GLN A 140 0.39 -20.00 -9.93
N MET A 141 0.37 -18.72 -9.58
CA MET A 141 -0.65 -17.73 -9.95
C MET A 141 0.02 -16.49 -10.55
N PRO A 142 0.62 -16.58 -11.76
CA PRO A 142 1.44 -15.51 -12.32
C PRO A 142 0.66 -14.20 -12.56
N ASP A 143 -0.64 -14.28 -12.77
CA ASP A 143 -1.51 -13.11 -12.98
C ASP A 143 -2.03 -12.49 -11.67
N LEU A 144 -1.61 -13.00 -10.50
CA LEU A 144 -1.97 -12.42 -9.21
C LEU A 144 -1.39 -11.01 -9.08
N LYS A 145 -2.29 -10.03 -8.98
CA LYS A 145 -1.94 -8.61 -8.84
C LYS A 145 -1.76 -8.27 -7.37
N LEU A 146 -0.55 -7.81 -7.02
CA LEU A 146 -0.23 -7.39 -5.67
C LEU A 146 -0.31 -5.88 -5.51
N LEU A 147 -0.54 -5.45 -4.27
CA LEU A 147 -0.08 -4.16 -3.78
C LEU A 147 1.11 -4.41 -2.84
N ALA A 148 2.24 -3.78 -3.13
CA ALA A 148 3.46 -4.00 -2.34
C ALA A 148 3.58 -2.98 -1.20
N ASP A 149 3.38 -3.46 0.03
CA ASP A 149 3.97 -2.88 1.24
C ASP A 149 5.19 -3.73 1.64
N LEU A 150 6.36 -3.32 1.17
CA LEU A 150 7.61 -4.06 1.41
C LEU A 150 8.07 -4.03 2.88
N SER A 151 7.54 -3.10 3.68
CA SER A 151 7.92 -2.92 5.09
C SER A 151 7.67 -4.19 5.90
N HIS A 152 6.63 -4.95 5.53
CA HIS A 152 6.25 -6.19 6.18
C HIS A 152 7.25 -7.33 5.97
N TYR A 153 7.86 -7.45 4.79
CA TYR A 153 8.86 -8.48 4.54
C TYR A 153 10.20 -8.13 5.17
N VAL A 154 10.60 -6.86 5.14
CA VAL A 154 11.86 -6.41 5.77
C VAL A 154 11.86 -6.75 7.26
N VAL A 155 10.83 -6.33 8.00
CA VAL A 155 10.73 -6.64 9.44
C VAL A 155 10.41 -8.11 9.70
N GLY A 156 9.52 -8.72 8.90
CA GLY A 156 9.02 -10.07 9.17
C GLY A 156 10.04 -11.17 8.91
N ARG A 157 11.01 -10.91 8.02
CA ARG A 157 12.12 -11.83 7.73
C ARG A 157 13.47 -11.34 8.23
N GLU A 158 13.49 -10.26 9.01
CA GLU A 158 14.72 -9.66 9.54
C GLU A 158 15.75 -9.43 8.41
N LEU A 159 15.30 -8.93 7.25
CA LEU A 159 16.20 -8.72 6.11
C LEU A 159 17.32 -7.77 6.55
N PRO A 160 18.61 -8.07 6.28
CA PRO A 160 19.74 -7.31 6.83
C PRO A 160 20.05 -6.07 5.99
N GLU A 161 20.74 -5.07 6.55
CA GLU A 161 21.33 -3.94 5.80
C GLU A 161 22.83 -3.81 6.12
N PRO A 162 23.75 -4.02 5.15
CA PRO A 162 23.52 -4.20 3.72
C PRO A 162 22.82 -5.52 3.36
N GLY A 163 21.96 -5.47 2.34
CA GLY A 163 21.17 -6.60 1.86
C GLY A 163 21.95 -7.69 1.15
N ALA A 164 21.46 -8.93 1.23
CA ALA A 164 21.93 -10.01 0.37
C ALA A 164 21.30 -9.89 -1.04
N LEU A 165 22.08 -10.21 -2.09
CA LEU A 165 21.61 -10.17 -3.48
C LEU A 165 20.35 -11.03 -3.71
N GLN A 166 20.27 -12.16 -3.01
CA GLN A 166 19.12 -13.07 -3.11
C GLN A 166 17.84 -12.43 -2.56
N ASP A 167 17.93 -11.69 -1.45
CA ASP A 167 16.78 -11.01 -0.86
C ASP A 167 16.26 -9.91 -1.80
N ASP A 168 17.19 -9.16 -2.41
CA ASP A 168 16.82 -8.13 -3.38
C ASP A 168 16.13 -8.73 -4.62
N GLU A 169 16.56 -9.89 -5.11
CA GLU A 169 15.88 -10.56 -6.23
C GLU A 169 14.48 -11.10 -5.84
N GLN A 170 14.32 -11.57 -4.61
CA GLN A 170 13.02 -11.96 -4.07
C GLN A 170 12.07 -10.76 -4.00
N ILE A 171 12.54 -9.60 -3.50
CA ILE A 171 11.77 -8.36 -3.47
C ILE A 171 11.45 -7.86 -4.89
N ARG A 172 12.39 -7.96 -5.83
CA ARG A 172 12.14 -7.64 -7.24
C ARG A 172 11.06 -8.53 -7.85
N THR A 173 11.01 -9.80 -7.50
CA THR A 173 9.92 -10.70 -7.91
C THR A 173 8.57 -10.20 -7.41
N ILE A 174 8.45 -9.81 -6.14
CA ILE A 174 7.22 -9.18 -5.61
C ILE A 174 6.84 -7.94 -6.42
N LEU A 175 7.80 -7.07 -6.71
CA LEU A 175 7.57 -5.83 -7.45
C LEU A 175 7.11 -6.06 -8.89
N ARG A 176 7.61 -7.10 -9.57
CA ARG A 176 7.15 -7.50 -10.91
C ARG A 176 5.66 -7.89 -10.95
N HIS A 177 5.12 -8.38 -9.84
CA HIS A 177 3.68 -8.68 -9.69
C HIS A 177 2.89 -7.53 -9.04
N SER A 178 3.54 -6.43 -8.66
CA SER A 178 2.90 -5.31 -7.97
C SER A 178 2.32 -4.28 -8.94
N TRP A 179 1.13 -3.77 -8.62
CA TRP A 179 0.38 -2.78 -9.42
C TRP A 179 0.03 -1.51 -8.62
N GLY A 180 0.49 -1.44 -7.38
CA GLY A 180 0.41 -0.30 -6.48
C GLY A 180 1.42 -0.49 -5.34
N PHE A 181 1.76 0.60 -4.67
CA PHE A 181 2.75 0.60 -3.59
C PHE A 181 2.21 1.28 -2.35
N HIS A 182 2.47 0.68 -1.20
CA HIS A 182 2.41 1.33 0.09
C HIS A 182 3.81 1.76 0.51
N GLY A 183 3.94 3.06 0.69
CA GLY A 183 5.13 3.75 1.18
C GLY A 183 5.20 3.68 2.69
N ARG A 184 5.93 2.68 3.20
CA ARG A 184 6.42 2.62 4.57
C ARG A 184 7.84 2.07 4.54
N ILE A 185 8.72 2.65 5.34
CA ILE A 185 10.12 2.22 5.44
C ILE A 185 10.29 1.50 6.77
N ALA A 186 10.76 0.26 6.71
CA ALA A 186 11.12 -0.55 7.86
C ALA A 186 12.64 -0.65 8.01
N SER A 187 13.09 -0.97 9.21
CA SER A 187 14.34 -1.70 9.44
C SER A 187 14.04 -3.16 9.73
N SER A 188 15.07 -3.99 9.90
CA SER A 188 14.95 -5.38 10.35
C SER A 188 14.16 -5.52 11.66
N GLU A 189 14.15 -4.47 12.50
CA GLU A 189 13.58 -4.52 13.85
C GLU A 189 12.34 -3.67 14.07
N GLN A 190 12.05 -2.74 13.15
CA GLN A 190 10.94 -1.80 13.28
C GLN A 190 10.26 -1.63 11.94
N VAL A 191 8.95 -1.90 11.90
CA VAL A 191 8.20 -1.83 10.64
C VAL A 191 8.06 -0.39 10.10
N GLN A 192 8.23 0.61 10.96
CA GLN A 192 8.14 2.00 10.60
C GLN A 192 9.27 2.77 11.28
N VAL A 193 10.21 3.24 10.48
CA VAL A 193 11.33 4.06 10.94
C VAL A 193 11.24 5.47 10.39
N GLY A 194 11.70 6.44 11.17
CA GLY A 194 11.68 7.85 10.78
C GLY A 194 12.65 8.17 9.64
N LEU A 195 12.22 8.98 8.67
CA LEU A 195 12.95 9.22 7.42
C LEU A 195 14.23 10.05 7.60
N ASP A 196 14.24 11.01 8.53
CA ASP A 196 15.36 11.94 8.70
C ASP A 196 16.43 11.48 9.68
N PHE A 197 16.19 10.36 10.38
CA PHE A 197 17.13 9.91 11.39
C PHE A 197 18.38 9.35 10.71
N PRO A 198 19.59 9.84 11.02
CA PRO A 198 20.80 9.47 10.27
C PRO A 198 21.05 7.97 10.19
N GLN A 199 20.73 7.22 11.25
CA GLN A 199 20.88 5.77 11.29
C GLN A 199 19.88 5.01 10.42
N HIS A 200 18.79 5.63 9.97
CA HIS A 200 17.82 5.03 9.06
C HIS A 200 18.12 5.31 7.59
N ARG A 201 19.11 6.17 7.29
CA ARG A 201 19.45 6.54 5.90
C ARG A 201 19.68 5.33 4.97
N PRO A 202 20.42 4.28 5.37
CA PRO A 202 20.59 3.09 4.52
C PRO A 202 19.26 2.42 4.14
N TRP A 203 18.30 2.35 5.08
CA TRP A 203 16.96 1.83 4.82
C TRP A 203 16.18 2.72 3.85
N VAL A 204 16.23 4.04 4.03
CA VAL A 204 15.59 4.99 3.11
C VAL A 204 16.13 4.82 1.69
N GLU A 205 17.45 4.73 1.53
CA GLU A 205 18.10 4.53 0.24
C GLU A 205 17.69 3.20 -0.40
N ARG A 206 17.65 2.11 0.39
CA ARG A 206 17.28 0.80 -0.11
C ARG A 206 15.82 0.70 -0.56
N PHE A 207 14.88 1.18 0.24
CA PHE A 207 13.47 1.25 -0.17
C PHE A 207 13.29 2.13 -1.40
N THR A 208 14.01 3.25 -1.49
CA THR A 208 14.00 4.13 -2.66
C THR A 208 14.45 3.40 -3.93
N ASN A 209 15.50 2.57 -3.82
CA ASN A 209 15.99 1.76 -4.94
C ASN A 209 15.01 0.65 -5.35
N TRP A 210 14.33 0.02 -4.40
CA TRP A 210 13.27 -0.95 -4.69
C TRP A 210 12.06 -0.28 -5.36
N TRP A 211 11.60 0.87 -4.86
CA TRP A 211 10.51 1.61 -5.50
C TRP A 211 10.89 2.07 -6.91
N ARG A 212 12.13 2.52 -7.13
CA ARG A 212 12.65 2.83 -8.48
C ARG A 212 12.54 1.62 -9.39
N TYR A 213 13.04 0.45 -8.95
CA TYR A 213 12.94 -0.78 -9.73
C TYR A 213 11.48 -1.13 -10.07
N GLY A 214 10.58 -1.07 -9.09
CA GLY A 214 9.16 -1.37 -9.31
C GLY A 214 8.49 -0.40 -10.28
N ILE A 215 8.83 0.89 -10.20
CA ILE A 215 8.35 1.92 -11.13
C ILE A 215 8.88 1.63 -12.55
N ASP A 216 10.19 1.41 -12.71
CA ASP A 216 10.81 1.14 -14.01
C ASP A 216 10.19 -0.12 -14.65
N ASP A 217 10.06 -1.20 -13.88
CA ASP A 217 9.42 -2.43 -14.36
C ASP A 217 7.97 -2.16 -14.81
N TRP A 218 7.15 -1.50 -13.98
CA TRP A 218 5.76 -1.16 -14.31
C TRP A 218 5.63 -0.31 -15.59
N LEU A 219 6.58 0.61 -15.81
CA LEU A 219 6.67 1.43 -17.02
C LEU A 219 7.08 0.66 -18.27
N THR A 220 7.58 -0.58 -18.17
CA THR A 220 7.88 -1.39 -19.37
C THR A 220 6.75 -2.32 -19.77
N ARG A 221 5.76 -2.55 -18.90
CA ARG A 221 4.64 -3.47 -19.16
C ARG A 221 3.75 -2.96 -20.30
N ALA A 222 3.17 -3.86 -21.09
CA ALA A 222 2.35 -3.51 -22.25
C ALA A 222 0.92 -3.07 -21.85
N ASP A 223 0.26 -3.84 -20.98
CA ASP A 223 -1.14 -3.66 -20.57
C ASP A 223 -1.27 -2.95 -19.22
N THR A 224 -0.60 -1.81 -19.10
CA THR A 224 -0.55 -1.06 -17.84
C THR A 224 -1.73 -0.08 -17.70
N PRO A 225 -2.40 0.00 -16.53
CA PRO A 225 -3.31 1.09 -16.20
C PRO A 225 -2.70 2.47 -16.49
N GLN A 226 -3.56 3.47 -16.65
CA GLN A 226 -3.12 4.84 -16.90
C GLN A 226 -2.30 5.41 -15.74
N SER A 227 -2.52 4.93 -14.52
CA SER A 227 -1.88 5.40 -13.29
C SER A 227 -1.29 4.27 -12.45
N LEU A 228 -0.15 4.58 -11.81
CA LEU A 228 0.43 3.81 -10.71
C LEU A 228 0.18 4.57 -9.41
N ALA A 229 -0.34 3.91 -8.39
CA ALA A 229 -0.54 4.51 -7.07
C ALA A 229 0.65 4.23 -6.14
N PHE A 230 1.02 5.26 -5.37
CA PHE A 230 1.90 5.16 -4.22
C PHE A 230 1.25 5.83 -3.02
N THR A 231 0.96 5.08 -1.97
CA THR A 231 0.26 5.58 -0.79
C THR A 231 1.23 5.82 0.35
N CYS A 232 1.26 7.02 0.93
CA CYS A 232 2.04 7.28 2.15
C CYS A 232 1.36 6.58 3.34
N GLU A 233 1.87 5.39 3.68
CA GLU A 233 1.20 4.38 4.52
C GLU A 233 1.73 4.39 5.96
N LEU A 234 1.77 5.58 6.57
CA LEU A 234 2.32 5.77 7.91
C LEU A 234 1.27 5.46 8.99
N GLY A 235 1.46 4.37 9.71
CA GLY A 235 0.54 3.91 10.75
C GLY A 235 0.70 4.67 12.07
N PRO A 236 -0.37 4.81 12.86
CA PRO A 236 -0.28 5.32 14.23
C PRO A 236 0.37 4.32 15.19
N PRO A 237 0.72 4.73 16.43
CA PRO A 237 1.19 3.79 17.45
C PRO A 237 0.27 2.56 17.54
N PRO A 238 0.81 1.33 17.53
CA PRO A 238 2.22 0.99 17.76
C PRO A 238 3.11 0.93 16.50
N TYR A 239 2.65 1.32 15.32
CA TYR A 239 3.53 1.44 14.14
C TYR A 239 4.54 2.56 14.34
N ALA A 240 4.06 3.77 14.63
CA ALA A 240 4.92 4.89 14.95
C ALA A 240 5.61 4.66 16.31
N ILE A 241 6.94 4.84 16.32
CA ILE A 241 7.76 4.70 17.53
C ILE A 241 7.45 5.87 18.46
N THR A 242 7.21 5.58 19.74
CA THR A 242 6.94 6.59 20.76
C THR A 242 8.08 6.69 21.78
N ASP A 243 8.23 7.87 22.39
CA ASP A 243 9.08 8.07 23.56
C ASP A 243 8.49 7.40 24.82
N ALA A 244 9.21 7.51 25.94
CA ALA A 244 8.78 6.96 27.24
C ALA A 244 7.48 7.57 27.78
N LYS A 245 6.96 8.65 27.18
CA LYS A 245 5.69 9.29 27.52
C LYS A 245 4.57 8.94 26.54
N GLY A 246 4.82 8.04 25.59
CA GLY A 246 3.85 7.65 24.55
C GLY A 246 3.68 8.70 23.44
N ARG A 247 4.58 9.68 23.32
CA ARG A 247 4.54 10.66 22.22
C ARG A 247 5.35 10.15 21.05
N GLU A 248 4.83 10.26 19.84
CA GLU A 248 5.54 9.85 18.64
C GLU A 248 6.87 10.60 18.48
N LEU A 249 7.90 9.87 18.06
CA LEU A 249 9.22 10.43 17.82
C LEU A 249 9.28 11.28 16.54
N THR A 250 8.36 11.02 15.60
CA THR A 250 8.24 11.74 14.31
C THR A 250 6.83 12.28 14.11
N ASP A 251 6.69 13.31 13.27
CA ASP A 251 5.42 13.84 12.82
C ASP A 251 5.02 13.12 11.52
N ARG A 252 3.99 12.26 11.58
CA ARG A 252 3.54 11.46 10.44
C ARG A 252 3.11 12.31 9.24
N TRP A 253 2.50 13.47 9.46
CA TRP A 253 2.11 14.36 8.35
C TRP A 253 3.36 14.93 7.67
N ALA A 254 4.32 15.41 8.46
CA ALA A 254 5.58 15.92 7.92
C ALA A 254 6.37 14.83 7.16
N GLU A 255 6.36 13.59 7.66
CA GLU A 255 6.99 12.44 7.00
C GLU A 255 6.27 12.05 5.70
N ALA A 256 4.95 12.06 5.67
CA ALA A 256 4.19 11.78 4.46
C ALA A 256 4.47 12.82 3.35
N LEU A 257 4.61 14.10 3.70
CA LEU A 257 5.01 15.14 2.75
C LEU A 257 6.40 14.89 2.14
N LYS A 258 7.37 14.46 2.97
CA LYS A 258 8.72 14.10 2.50
C LYS A 258 8.69 12.88 1.60
N MET A 259 7.94 11.85 1.99
CA MET A 259 7.81 10.63 1.21
C MET A 259 7.15 10.88 -0.15
N LYS A 260 6.09 11.71 -0.20
CA LYS A 260 5.50 12.16 -1.46
C LYS A 260 6.52 12.86 -2.36
N ALA A 261 7.30 13.79 -1.80
CA ALA A 261 8.32 14.49 -2.57
C ALA A 261 9.37 13.52 -3.12
N LEU A 262 9.85 12.59 -2.28
CA LEU A 262 10.80 11.56 -2.65
C LEU A 262 10.29 10.69 -3.81
N ILE A 263 9.07 10.12 -3.70
CA ILE A 263 8.58 9.22 -4.75
C ILE A 263 8.31 9.95 -6.07
N ARG A 264 7.87 11.22 -6.01
CA ARG A 264 7.73 12.06 -7.22
C ARG A 264 9.08 12.33 -7.89
N GLN A 265 10.15 12.51 -7.13
CA GLN A 265 11.51 12.64 -7.67
C GLN A 265 11.98 11.34 -8.32
N VAL A 266 11.73 10.19 -7.66
CA VAL A 266 12.02 8.87 -8.25
C VAL A 266 11.31 8.72 -9.59
N TRP A 267 9.99 8.94 -9.63
CA TRP A 267 9.19 8.87 -10.84
C TRP A 267 9.71 9.76 -11.98
N ALA A 268 10.03 11.02 -11.67
CA ALA A 268 10.57 11.96 -12.65
C ALA A 268 11.90 11.45 -13.25
N SER A 269 12.74 10.78 -12.45
CA SER A 269 14.00 10.21 -12.93
C SER A 269 13.85 8.90 -13.74
N CYS A 270 12.71 8.21 -13.62
CA CYS A 270 12.37 7.04 -14.44
C CYS A 270 11.78 7.44 -15.81
N HIS A 271 11.31 8.69 -15.96
CA HIS A 271 10.76 9.26 -17.19
C HIS A 271 11.78 10.10 -18.00
N GLY A 272 13.07 9.98 -17.66
CA GLY A 272 14.18 10.64 -18.36
C GLY A 272 14.55 9.94 -19.66
#